data_AF-A0A5K0ZH76-F1
#
_entry.id   AF-A0A5K0ZH76-F1
#
_cell.length_a   1.000
_cell.length_b   1.000
_cell.length_c   1.000
_cell.angle_alpha   90.00
_cell.angle_beta   90.00
_cell.angle_gamma   90.00
#
_symmetry.space_group_name_H-M   'P 1'
#
loop_
_entity.id
_entity.type
_entity.pdbx_description
1 polymer ?
#
loop_
_entity_poly.entity_id
_entity_poly.type
_entity_poly.pdbx_seq_one_letter_code
_entity_poly.pdbx_strand_id
1 'polypeptide(L)' 'VELQYFHDHAGISTSIGLTANPIVKFSGVLGSSAVALGTDVAFDTATGNFTMYNAGLSYSNADLIASLN' A
#
# COMPACT_ATOMS: atom_id res chain seq x y z
N VAL A 1 -10.50 -9.75 -6.41
CA VAL A 1 -9.22 -10.26 -6.97
C VAL A 1 -8.10 -9.45 -6.37
N GLU A 2 -7.01 -10.08 -5.97
CA GLU A 2 -5.84 -9.39 -5.42
C GLU A 2 -4.60 -9.84 -6.19
N LEU A 3 -3.80 -8.88 -6.61
CA LEU A 3 -2.54 -9.08 -7.30
C LEU A 3 -1.45 -8.46 -6.42
N GLN A 4 -0.63 -9.33 -5.84
CA GLN A 4 0.53 -8.95 -5.04
C GLN A 4 1.78 -9.31 -5.82
N TYR A 5 2.57 -8.31 -6.18
CA TYR A 5 3.84 -8.45 -6.84
C TYR A 5 4.95 -8.08 -5.86
N PHE A 6 5.69 -9.07 -5.39
CA PHE A 6 6.77 -8.89 -4.42
C PHE A 6 8.11 -9.08 -5.12
N HIS A 7 8.87 -8.00 -5.20
CA HIS A 7 10.28 -7.97 -5.55
C HIS A 7 11.10 -7.83 -4.26
N ASP A 8 12.36 -8.26 -4.29
CA ASP A 8 13.26 -8.34 -3.11
C ASP A 8 13.29 -7.08 -2.22
N HIS A 9 13.03 -5.91 -2.82
CA HIS A 9 12.98 -4.61 -2.14
C HIS A 9 11.75 -3.74 -2.49
N ALA A 10 10.71 -4.33 -3.08
CA ALA A 10 9.51 -3.60 -3.46
C ALA A 10 8.30 -4.53 -3.54
N GLY A 11 7.25 -4.25 -2.79
CA GLY A 11 5.96 -4.92 -2.87
C GLY A 11 4.93 -4.00 -3.50
N ILE A 12 4.29 -4.41 -4.59
CA ILE A 12 3.12 -3.72 -5.13
C ILE A 12 1.93 -4.63 -4.91
N SER A 13 0.91 -4.17 -4.21
CA SER A 13 -0.34 -4.89 -3.99
C SER A 13 -1.48 -4.10 -4.63
N THR A 14 -2.31 -4.79 -5.40
CA THR A 14 -3.49 -4.20 -5.99
C THR A 14 -4.67 -5.12 -5.72
N SER A 15 -5.75 -4.57 -5.20
CA SER A 15 -6.92 -5.34 -4.78
C SER A 15 -8.17 -4.73 -5.41
N ILE A 16 -8.97 -5.55 -6.06
CA ILE A 16 -10.26 -5.16 -6.61
C ILE A 16 -11.34 -5.90 -5.82
N GLY A 17 -12.08 -5.14 -5.02
CA GLY A 17 -13.26 -5.61 -4.31
C GLY A 17 -14.46 -5.63 -5.27
N LEU A 18 -14.99 -6.82 -5.56
CA LEU A 18 -16.27 -7.01 -6.25
C LEU A 18 -17.41 -7.06 -5.23
N THR A 19 -17.55 -6.03 -4.42
CA THR A 19 -18.71 -5.88 -3.52
C THR A 19 -19.78 -5.02 -4.22
N ALA A 20 -20.92 -4.79 -3.57
CA ALA A 20 -21.98 -3.92 -4.11
C ALA A 20 -21.48 -2.51 -4.49
N ASN A 21 -20.35 -2.07 -3.93
CA ASN A 21 -19.60 -0.91 -4.38
C ASN A 21 -18.20 -1.37 -4.80
N PRO A 22 -17.90 -1.50 -6.11
CA PRO A 22 -16.59 -1.94 -6.53
C PRO A 22 -15.50 -0.96 -6.09
N ILE A 23 -14.59 -1.41 -5.22
CA ILE A 23 -13.48 -0.61 -4.70
C ILE A 23 -12.17 -1.16 -5.26
N VAL A 24 -11.38 -0.27 -5.85
CA VAL A 24 -10.04 -0.56 -6.34
C VAL A 24 -9.04 0.00 -5.33
N LYS A 25 -8.25 -0.86 -4.71
CA LYS A 25 -7.15 -0.48 -3.82
C LYS A 25 -5.84 -0.71 -4.53
N PHE A 26 -4.94 0.25 -4.41
CA PHE A 26 -3.59 0.20 -4.93
C PHE A 26 -2.64 0.57 -3.82
N SER A 27 -1.71 -0.32 -3.55
CA SER A 27 -0.72 -0.21 -2.48
C SER A 27 0.65 -0.46 -3.07
N GLY A 28 1.60 0.43 -2.83
CA GLY A 28 2.97 0.28 -3.29
C GLY A 28 3.93 0.51 -2.14
N VAL A 29 4.71 -0.50 -1.78
CA VAL A 29 5.80 -0.42 -0.81
C VAL A 29 7.13 -0.63 -1.51
N LEU A 30 8.09 0.25 -1.25
CA LEU A 30 9.44 0.25 -1.78
C LEU A 30 10.37 0.33 -0.58
N GLY A 31 11.12 -0.72 -0.28
CA GLY A 31 11.95 -0.75 0.91
C GLY A 31 13.11 -1.73 0.83
N SER A 32 14.25 -1.29 1.34
CA SER A 32 15.43 -2.13 1.54
C SER A 32 15.56 -2.50 3.02
N SER A 33 16.64 -3.21 3.38
CA SER A 33 16.86 -3.79 4.70
C SER A 33 16.77 -2.79 5.86
N ALA A 34 16.94 -1.49 5.60
CA ALA A 34 16.92 -0.44 6.62
C ALA A 34 15.76 0.57 6.51
N VAL A 35 15.12 0.73 5.34
CA VAL A 35 14.07 1.73 5.15
C VAL A 35 13.04 1.23 4.14
N ALA A 36 11.78 1.53 4.38
CA ALA A 36 10.64 1.21 3.54
C ALA A 36 9.72 2.42 3.41
N LEU A 37 9.18 2.61 2.22
CA LEU A 37 8.29 3.69 1.83
C LEU A 37 7.06 3.04 1.21
N GLY A 38 5.91 3.18 1.86
CA GLY A 38 4.62 2.67 1.43
C GLY A 38 3.69 3.80 1.01
N THR A 39 2.86 3.56 0.01
CA THR A 39 1.68 4.37 -0.26
C THR A 39 0.50 3.46 -0.48
N ASP A 40 -0.66 3.89 0.00
CA ASP A 40 -1.91 3.16 -0.10
C ASP A 40 -2.99 4.12 -0.58
N VAL A 41 -3.60 3.82 -1.70
CA VAL A 41 -4.72 4.57 -2.24
C VAL A 41 -5.89 3.65 -2.54
N ALA A 42 -7.10 4.08 -2.21
CA ALA A 42 -8.32 3.37 -2.57
C ALA A 42 -9.27 4.28 -3.32
N PHE A 43 -9.81 3.75 -4.41
CA PHE A 43 -10.75 4.40 -5.29
C PHE A 43 -12.06 3.61 -5.30
N ASP A 44 -13.13 4.28 -4.91
CA ASP A 44 -14.48 3.75 -5.02
C ASP A 44 -15.03 4.07 -6.41
N THR A 45 -15.11 3.05 -7.26
CA THR A 45 -15.64 3.20 -8.62
C THR A 45 -17.16 3.36 -8.66
N ALA A 46 -17.87 3.09 -7.56
CA ALA A 46 -19.31 3.30 -7.47
C ALA A 46 -19.65 4.78 -7.29
N THR A 47 -18.86 5.50 -6.49
CA THR A 47 -19.07 6.92 -6.19
C THR A 47 -18.12 7.85 -6.95
N GLY A 48 -17.08 7.30 -7.59
CA GLY A 48 -16.04 8.06 -8.28
C GLY A 48 -15.09 8.80 -7.32
N ASN A 49 -15.04 8.43 -6.04
CA ASN A 49 -14.26 9.11 -5.01
C ASN A 49 -13.07 8.29 -4.51
N PHE A 50 -12.03 8.99 -4.09
CA PHE A 50 -10.92 8.39 -3.36
C PHE A 50 -11.33 8.20 -1.89
N THR A 51 -11.39 6.95 -1.45
CA THR A 51 -11.82 6.58 -0.09
C THR A 51 -10.65 6.40 0.87
N MET A 52 -9.43 6.27 0.35
CA MET A 52 -8.24 6.07 1.16
C MET A 52 -7.05 6.71 0.46
N TYR A 53 -6.26 7.49 1.20
CA TYR A 53 -4.95 7.98 0.77
C TYR A 53 -4.07 7.95 2.03
N ASN A 54 -3.08 7.08 2.01
CA ASN A 54 -2.17 6.86 3.12
C ASN A 54 -0.75 6.78 2.54
N ALA A 55 0.21 7.28 3.30
CA ALA A 55 1.61 7.24 2.93
C ALA A 55 2.42 6.86 4.17
N GLY A 56 3.01 5.67 4.13
CA GLY A 56 3.86 5.16 5.20
C GLY A 56 5.34 5.37 4.88
N LEU A 57 6.12 5.72 5.88
CA LEU A 57 7.57 5.59 5.89
C LEU A 57 7.96 4.76 7.11
N SER A 58 8.82 3.78 6.94
CA SER A 58 9.31 2.91 8.01
C SER A 58 10.81 2.81 7.89
N TYR A 59 11.52 2.96 8.99
CA TYR A 59 12.95 2.79 9.10
C TYR A 59 13.20 1.68 10.12
N SER A 60 13.90 0.63 9.70
CA SER A 60 14.30 -0.48 10.55
C SER A 60 15.81 -0.47 10.71
N ASN A 61 16.27 -0.49 11.94
CA ASN A 61 17.66 -0.75 12.30
C ASN A 61 17.69 -1.80 13.42
N ALA A 62 18.87 -2.40 13.64
CA ALA A 62 19.01 -3.47 14.64
C ALA A 62 18.57 -3.04 16.04
N ASP A 63 18.73 -1.76 16.37
CA ASP A 63 18.41 -1.19 17.69
C ASP A 63 17.11 -0.36 17.73
N LEU A 64 16.56 0.05 16.58
CA LEU A 64 15.39 0.93 16.53
C LEU A 64 14.57 0.73 15.25
N ILE A 65 13.24 0.64 15.41
CA ILE A 65 12.29 0.72 14.30
C ILE A 65 11.44 1.98 14.50
N ALA A 66 11.43 2.86 13.50
CA ALA A 66 10.64 4.08 13.49
C ALA A 66 9.70 4.04 12.28
N SER A 67 8.41 4.32 12.47
CA SER A 67 7.44 4.37 11.38
C SER A 67 6.55 5.60 11.48
N LEU A 68 6.22 6.19 10.35
CA LEU A 68 5.35 7.35 10.17
C LEU A 68 4.30 7.00 9.11
N ASN A 69 3.03 7.32 9.35
CA ASN A 69 1.89 7.09 8.44
C ASN A 69 0.97 8.30 8.47
#